data_AF-A0A5C9B9F3-F1
#
_entry.id   AF-A0A5C9B9F3-F1
#
_cell.length_a   1.000
_cell.length_b   1.000
_cell.length_c   1.000
_cell.angle_alpha   90.00
_cell.angle_beta   90.00
_cell.angle_gamma   90.00
#
_symmetry.space_group_name_H-M   'P 1'
#
loop_
_entity.id
_entity.type
_entity.pdbx_description
1 polymer ?
#
loop_
_entity_poly.entity_id
_entity_poly.type
_entity_poly.pdbx_seq_one_letter_code
_entity_poly.pdbx_strand_id
1 'polypeptide(L)'
;MPAPRFFPAKDQQVFVVCDSAAITAGDISGVLAALKSLSGDRSSAMSAEGAVTLVFHGYDDDPRELEAIPEVREWFAKLFAAWPYWSFFASRIDQTVPLVLTLLLPGENVPGEPGMVGWSFDPEELRPLLLEMDIGEDVNERVTHEFLEAVQAFFN
;
A
#
# COMPACT_ATOMS: atom_id res chain seq x y z
N MET A 1 29.09 5.15 -18.86
CA MET A 1 28.49 4.35 -17.77
C MET A 1 27.23 5.07 -17.33
N PRO A 2 26.02 4.53 -17.52
CA PRO A 2 24.86 5.11 -16.85
C PRO A 2 24.97 4.77 -15.36
N ALA A 3 24.89 5.78 -14.51
CA ALA A 3 24.82 5.60 -13.07
C ALA A 3 23.56 4.79 -12.72
N PRO A 4 23.61 3.91 -11.71
CA PRO A 4 22.40 3.28 -11.22
C PRO A 4 21.47 4.40 -10.73
N ARG A 5 20.24 4.45 -11.24
CA ARG A 5 19.20 5.36 -10.76
C ARG A 5 18.64 4.85 -9.43
N PHE A 6 19.50 4.67 -8.43
CA PHE A 6 19.04 4.69 -7.05
C PHE A 6 18.82 6.15 -6.73
N PHE A 7 17.58 6.62 -6.88
CA PHE A 7 17.18 7.82 -6.17
C PHE A 7 17.47 7.53 -4.69
N PRO A 8 18.28 8.35 -4.00
CA PRO A 8 18.43 8.18 -2.56
C PRO A 8 17.03 8.23 -1.95
N ALA A 9 16.70 7.25 -1.11
CA ALA A 9 15.45 7.26 -0.36
C ALA A 9 15.32 8.66 0.26
N LYS A 10 14.30 9.41 -0.15
CA LYS A 10 14.06 10.71 0.47
C LYS A 10 13.66 10.44 1.91
N ASP A 11 14.32 11.10 2.86
CA ASP A 11 13.96 11.07 4.29
C ASP A 11 12.57 11.68 4.57
N GLN A 12 11.82 12.07 3.53
CA GLN A 12 10.53 12.70 3.62
C GLN A 12 9.44 11.64 3.42
N GLN A 13 8.73 11.31 4.50
CA GLN A 13 7.47 10.56 4.45
C GLN A 13 6.29 11.52 4.38
N VAL A 14 5.31 11.18 3.55
CA VAL A 14 4.04 11.87 3.42
C VAL A 14 2.96 10.97 4.01
N PHE A 15 2.56 11.28 5.25
CA PHE A 15 1.50 10.55 5.92
C PHE A 15 0.14 11.05 5.45
N VAL A 16 -0.64 10.14 4.90
CA VAL A 16 -2.03 10.36 4.51
C VAL A 16 -2.91 9.71 5.57
N VAL A 17 -3.57 10.56 6.37
CA VAL A 17 -4.42 10.12 7.47
C VAL A 17 -5.82 9.82 6.95
N CYS A 18 -6.24 8.57 7.15
CA CYS A 18 -7.55 8.03 6.84
C CYS A 18 -8.34 7.90 8.14
N ASP A 19 -9.21 8.89 8.41
CA ASP A 19 -10.00 8.95 9.65
C ASP A 19 -11.19 7.99 9.63
N SER A 20 -11.41 7.27 10.73
CA SER A 20 -12.50 6.28 10.83
C SER A 20 -13.88 6.91 10.61
N ALA A 21 -14.12 8.16 11.00
CA ALA A 21 -15.40 8.82 10.75
C ALA A 21 -15.65 9.04 9.26
N ALA A 22 -14.62 9.42 8.50
CA ALA A 22 -14.69 9.55 7.04
C ALA A 22 -14.86 8.19 6.36
N ILE A 23 -14.17 7.16 6.86
CA ILE A 23 -14.26 5.79 6.35
C ILE A 23 -15.67 5.22 6.57
N THR A 24 -16.22 5.31 7.78
CA THR A 24 -17.59 4.86 8.08
C THR A 24 -18.64 5.63 7.26
N ALA A 25 -18.40 6.91 6.97
CA ALA A 25 -19.26 7.70 6.08
C ALA A 25 -19.09 7.35 4.59
N GLY A 26 -18.06 6.56 4.23
CA GLY A 26 -17.72 6.27 2.84
C GLY A 26 -17.15 7.46 2.07
N ASP A 27 -16.72 8.52 2.76
CA ASP A 27 -16.25 9.76 2.15
C ASP A 27 -14.74 9.71 1.90
N ILE A 28 -14.37 9.63 0.62
CA ILE A 28 -12.96 9.67 0.19
C ILE A 28 -12.50 11.10 -0.16
N SER A 29 -13.38 12.09 -0.15
CA SER A 29 -13.15 13.40 -0.81
C SER A 29 -11.96 14.15 -0.22
N GLY A 30 -11.81 14.15 1.10
CA GLY A 30 -10.70 14.82 1.79
C GLY A 30 -9.34 14.18 1.44
N VAL A 31 -9.25 12.86 1.58
CA VAL A 31 -8.03 12.10 1.27
C VAL A 31 -7.70 12.17 -0.22
N LEU A 32 -8.69 11.99 -1.09
CA LEU A 32 -8.52 12.10 -2.53
C LEU A 32 -8.05 13.48 -2.96
N ALA A 33 -8.55 14.56 -2.35
CA ALA A 33 -8.08 15.91 -2.62
C ALA A 33 -6.61 16.09 -2.22
N ALA A 34 -6.21 15.55 -1.06
CA ALA A 34 -4.82 15.56 -0.62
C ALA A 34 -3.91 14.80 -1.61
N LEU A 35 -4.29 13.59 -2.01
CA LEU A 35 -3.56 12.79 -3.00
C LEU A 35 -3.47 13.49 -4.36
N LYS A 36 -4.56 14.10 -4.83
CA LYS A 36 -4.56 14.90 -6.07
C LYS A 36 -3.65 16.11 -6.01
N SER A 37 -3.49 16.72 -4.83
CA SER A 37 -2.55 17.84 -4.66
C SER A 37 -1.10 17.39 -4.84
N LEU A 38 -0.75 16.17 -4.42
CA LEU A 38 0.58 15.59 -4.64
C LEU A 38 0.86 15.34 -6.12
N SER A 39 -0.16 14.94 -6.88
CA SER A 39 -0.08 14.74 -8.33
C SER A 39 -0.39 16.00 -9.15
N GLY A 40 -0.55 17.17 -8.53
CA GLY A 40 -1.05 18.38 -9.18
C GLY A 40 -0.03 19.05 -10.12
N ASP A 41 1.26 18.95 -9.78
CA ASP A 41 2.35 19.46 -10.59
C ASP A 41 3.60 18.57 -10.47
N ARG A 42 4.54 18.75 -11.41
CA ARG A 42 5.76 17.93 -11.47
C ARG A 42 6.64 18.07 -10.23
N SER A 43 6.78 19.27 -9.67
CA SER A 43 7.64 19.49 -8.51
C SER A 43 7.09 18.75 -7.29
N SER A 44 5.78 18.88 -7.06
CA SER A 44 5.07 18.20 -5.98
C SER A 44 5.09 16.68 -6.16
N ALA A 45 4.82 16.20 -7.38
CA ALA A 45 4.87 14.77 -7.70
C ALA A 45 6.26 14.19 -7.44
N MET A 46 7.30 14.79 -8.02
CA MET A 46 8.69 14.36 -7.79
C MET A 46 9.08 14.43 -6.31
N SER A 47 8.54 15.38 -5.55
CA SER A 47 8.83 15.50 -4.12
C SER A 47 8.28 14.33 -3.28
N ALA A 48 7.14 13.76 -3.70
CA ALA A 48 6.41 12.71 -2.99
C ALA A 48 6.53 11.32 -3.64
N GLU A 49 7.42 11.15 -4.62
CA GLU A 49 7.75 9.85 -5.23
C GLU A 49 8.16 8.84 -4.16
N GLY A 50 7.47 7.70 -4.12
CA GLY A 50 7.74 6.61 -3.19
C GLY A 50 7.68 7.00 -1.70
N ALA A 51 6.91 8.04 -1.35
CA ALA A 51 6.90 8.64 -0.01
C ALA A 51 5.53 8.59 0.69
N VAL A 52 4.47 8.20 -0.02
CA VAL A 52 3.10 8.21 0.54
C VAL A 52 2.89 6.99 1.42
N THR A 53 2.62 7.24 2.70
CA THR A 53 2.31 6.25 3.71
C THR A 53 0.88 6.43 4.19
N LEU A 54 0.10 5.35 4.23
CA LEU A 54 -1.28 5.38 4.73
C LEU A 54 -1.30 5.18 6.24
N VAL A 55 -2.09 6.00 6.95
CA VAL A 55 -2.28 5.88 8.40
C VAL A 55 -3.77 5.89 8.68
N PHE A 56 -4.28 4.82 9.27
CA PHE A 56 -5.68 4.71 9.66
C PHE A 56 -5.84 5.16 11.11
N HIS A 57 -6.68 6.17 11.34
CA HIS A 57 -6.89 6.75 12.67
C HIS A 57 -8.28 6.41 13.20
N GLY A 58 -8.38 6.11 14.50
CA GLY A 58 -9.66 5.83 15.17
C GLY A 58 -10.09 4.36 15.14
N TYR A 59 -9.13 3.44 14.91
CA TYR A 59 -9.32 1.99 14.99
C TYR A 59 -8.54 1.35 16.14
N ASP A 60 -7.87 2.14 16.99
CA ASP A 60 -7.01 1.64 18.09
C ASP A 60 -7.76 0.76 19.11
N ASP A 61 -9.07 0.97 19.26
CA ASP A 61 -9.96 0.20 20.14
C ASP A 61 -10.71 -0.93 19.42
N ASP A 62 -10.58 -1.07 18.09
CA ASP A 62 -11.18 -2.18 17.34
C ASP A 62 -10.31 -3.43 17.48
N PRO A 63 -10.85 -4.57 17.95
CA PRO A 63 -10.07 -5.80 18.12
C PRO A 63 -9.71 -6.50 16.80
N ARG A 64 -10.21 -6.00 15.66
CA ARG A 64 -9.94 -6.54 14.33
C ARG A 64 -8.80 -5.77 13.67
N GLU A 65 -7.97 -6.49 12.91
CA GLU A 65 -7.03 -5.86 11.98
C GLU A 65 -7.78 -5.12 10.86
N LEU A 66 -7.14 -4.11 10.26
CA LEU A 66 -7.77 -3.22 9.27
C LEU A 66 -8.36 -3.98 8.08
N GLU A 67 -7.67 -5.03 7.61
CA GLU A 67 -8.09 -5.88 6.51
C GLU A 67 -9.27 -6.80 6.85
N ALA A 68 -9.62 -6.95 8.12
CA ALA A 68 -10.82 -7.64 8.59
C ALA A 68 -12.02 -6.70 8.82
N ILE A 69 -11.85 -5.39 8.59
CA ILE A 69 -12.90 -4.38 8.73
C ILE A 69 -13.51 -4.06 7.36
N PRO A 70 -14.76 -4.49 7.05
CA PRO A 70 -15.34 -4.35 5.71
C PRO A 70 -15.40 -2.90 5.20
N GLU A 71 -15.79 -1.96 6.05
CA GLU A 71 -15.88 -0.54 5.70
C GLU A 71 -14.53 0.06 5.31
N VAL A 72 -13.42 -0.40 5.92
CA VAL A 72 -12.06 0.01 5.56
C VAL A 72 -11.71 -0.48 4.16
N ARG A 73 -11.95 -1.77 3.89
CA ARG A 73 -11.68 -2.38 2.57
C ARG A 73 -12.48 -1.70 1.47
N GLU A 74 -13.78 -1.52 1.69
CA GLU A 74 -14.68 -0.90 0.72
C GLU A 74 -14.31 0.57 0.44
N TRP A 75 -13.96 1.32 1.49
CA TRP A 75 -13.51 2.70 1.36
C TRP A 75 -12.17 2.77 0.63
N PHE A 76 -11.22 1.89 0.96
CA PHE A 76 -9.91 1.88 0.34
C PHE A 76 -9.97 1.48 -1.14
N ALA A 77 -10.79 0.49 -1.51
CA ALA A 77 -11.01 0.11 -2.91
C ALA A 77 -11.55 1.28 -3.75
N LYS A 78 -12.46 2.09 -3.18
CA LYS A 78 -12.96 3.33 -3.84
C LYS A 78 -11.85 4.35 -4.01
N LEU A 79 -11.03 4.56 -2.98
CA LEU A 79 -9.90 5.48 -3.04
C LEU A 79 -8.87 5.03 -4.08
N PHE A 80 -8.55 3.73 -4.09
CA PHE A 80 -7.58 3.14 -4.99
C PHE A 80 -7.96 3.37 -6.45
N ALA A 81 -9.20 3.02 -6.80
CA ALA A 81 -9.74 3.24 -8.14
C ALA A 81 -9.84 4.73 -8.53
N ALA A 82 -10.04 5.63 -7.56
CA ALA A 82 -10.17 7.06 -7.82
C ALA A 82 -8.83 7.78 -8.05
N TRP A 83 -7.70 7.17 -7.70
CA TRP A 83 -6.36 7.76 -7.81
C TRP A 83 -5.32 6.74 -8.33
N PRO A 84 -5.21 6.56 -9.66
CA PRO A 84 -4.41 5.48 -10.27
C PRO A 84 -2.91 5.82 -10.37
N TYR A 85 -2.31 6.36 -9.31
CA TYR A 85 -0.89 6.74 -9.26
C TYR A 85 -0.12 6.04 -8.14
N TRP A 86 -0.70 5.02 -7.51
CA TRP A 86 -0.10 4.30 -6.38
C TRP A 86 1.28 3.75 -6.67
N SER A 87 1.54 3.24 -7.88
CA SER A 87 2.85 2.74 -8.30
C SER A 87 4.00 3.73 -8.09
N PHE A 88 3.70 5.01 -8.33
CA PHE A 88 4.66 6.11 -8.26
C PHE A 88 4.80 6.67 -6.85
N PHE A 89 3.70 6.76 -6.09
CA PHE A 89 3.66 7.46 -4.82
C PHE A 89 3.77 6.55 -3.59
N ALA A 90 3.32 5.29 -3.65
CA ALA A 90 3.28 4.40 -2.50
C ALA A 90 4.68 4.20 -1.91
N SER A 91 4.80 4.35 -0.60
CA SER A 91 6.04 4.13 0.13
C SER A 91 6.48 2.68 0.00
N ARG A 92 7.76 2.49 -0.38
CA ARG A 92 8.39 1.17 -0.56
C ARG A 92 9.31 0.79 0.59
N ILE A 93 9.45 1.68 1.57
CA ILE A 93 10.32 1.51 2.74
C ILE A 93 9.56 1.08 4.00
N ASP A 94 8.23 1.10 3.95
CA ASP A 94 7.34 0.77 5.07
C ASP A 94 6.24 -0.21 4.65
N GLN A 95 5.22 -0.33 5.50
CA GLN A 95 4.11 -1.27 5.35
C GLN A 95 3.01 -0.85 4.38
N THR A 96 3.20 0.24 3.61
CA THR A 96 2.17 0.73 2.71
C THR A 96 1.84 -0.27 1.61
N VAL A 97 2.84 -0.87 0.95
CA VAL A 97 2.58 -1.85 -0.12
C VAL A 97 1.88 -3.11 0.43
N PRO A 98 2.37 -3.77 1.51
CA PRO A 98 1.65 -4.88 2.12
C PRO A 98 0.21 -4.53 2.55
N LEU A 99 0.01 -3.34 3.12
CA LEU A 99 -1.32 -2.86 3.51
C LEU A 99 -2.25 -2.66 2.30
N VAL A 100 -1.76 -2.07 1.21
CA VAL A 100 -2.52 -1.93 -0.04
C VAL A 100 -2.98 -3.29 -0.55
N LEU A 101 -2.09 -4.29 -0.55
CA LEU A 101 -2.39 -5.63 -1.02
C LEU A 101 -3.43 -6.33 -0.14
N THR A 102 -3.27 -6.30 1.19
CA THR A 102 -4.20 -6.92 2.15
C THR A 102 -5.59 -6.29 2.13
N LEU A 103 -5.69 -4.98 1.90
CA LEU A 103 -6.97 -4.27 1.79
C LEU A 103 -7.71 -4.55 0.48
N LEU A 104 -6.99 -4.76 -0.63
CA LEU A 104 -7.60 -4.97 -1.96
C LEU A 104 -7.87 -6.44 -2.28
N LEU A 105 -7.04 -7.36 -1.80
CA LEU A 105 -7.16 -8.77 -2.09
C LEU A 105 -7.81 -9.54 -0.94
N PRO A 106 -8.67 -10.52 -1.24
CA PRO A 106 -9.04 -11.50 -0.24
C PRO A 106 -7.79 -12.31 0.16
N GLY A 107 -7.77 -12.77 1.39
CA GLY A 107 -6.72 -13.65 1.87
C GLY A 107 -7.02 -14.15 3.27
N GLU A 108 -6.15 -15.04 3.74
CA GLU A 108 -6.28 -15.67 5.04
C GLU A 108 -5.02 -15.43 5.85
N ASN A 109 -5.22 -15.19 7.15
CA ASN A 109 -4.15 -15.22 8.12
C ASN A 109 -3.57 -16.63 8.19
N VAL A 110 -2.29 -16.76 7.92
CA VAL A 110 -1.54 -18.02 8.07
C VAL A 110 -0.61 -17.91 9.29
N PRO A 111 -0.42 -19.00 10.05
CA PRO A 111 0.51 -18.98 11.18
C PRO A 111 1.95 -18.66 10.68
N GLY A 112 2.54 -17.58 11.19
CA GLY A 112 3.94 -17.21 10.94
C GLY A 112 4.90 -17.78 12.00
N GLU A 113 6.11 -17.24 12.12
CA GLU A 113 6.99 -17.57 13.25
C GLU A 113 6.34 -17.16 14.60
N PRO A 114 6.81 -17.67 15.76
CA PRO A 114 6.23 -17.35 17.06
C PRO A 114 6.18 -15.84 17.32
N GLY A 115 5.01 -15.24 17.15
CA GLY A 115 4.76 -13.80 17.34
C GLY A 115 4.37 -13.03 16.09
N MET A 116 4.34 -13.67 14.91
CA MET A 116 3.99 -13.06 13.63
C MET A 116 2.80 -13.76 12.98
N VAL A 117 2.00 -13.02 12.21
CA VAL A 117 0.84 -13.54 11.48
C VAL A 117 1.05 -13.28 9.98
N GLY A 118 1.17 -14.37 9.24
CA GLY A 118 1.34 -14.43 7.79
C GLY A 118 0.08 -13.99 7.06
N TRP A 119 0.18 -13.36 5.88
CA TRP A 119 -0.98 -13.18 5.00
C TRP A 119 -0.77 -13.91 3.67
N SER A 120 -1.69 -14.81 3.33
CA SER A 120 -1.65 -15.58 2.08
C SER A 120 -2.62 -15.01 1.04
N PHE A 121 -2.14 -14.83 -0.19
CA PHE A 121 -2.91 -14.36 -1.35
C PHE A 121 -3.03 -15.46 -2.42
N ASP A 122 -4.11 -15.44 -3.20
CA ASP A 122 -4.14 -16.17 -4.47
C ASP A 122 -3.17 -15.49 -5.48
N PRO A 123 -2.16 -16.21 -6.00
CA PRO A 123 -1.21 -15.66 -6.96
C PRO A 123 -1.88 -15.08 -8.23
N GLU A 124 -3.00 -15.64 -8.68
CA GLU A 124 -3.70 -15.17 -9.87
C GLU A 124 -4.43 -13.84 -9.62
N GLU A 125 -4.85 -13.57 -8.39
CA GLU A 125 -5.45 -12.28 -7.98
C GLU A 125 -4.38 -11.23 -7.64
N LEU A 126 -3.22 -11.67 -7.12
CA LEU A 126 -2.11 -10.79 -6.79
C LEU A 126 -1.43 -10.21 -8.03
N ARG A 127 -1.20 -11.03 -9.06
CA ARG A 127 -0.50 -10.63 -10.29
C ARG A 127 -1.02 -9.33 -10.94
N PRO A 128 -2.33 -9.15 -11.19
CA PRO A 128 -2.82 -7.92 -11.81
C PRO A 128 -2.53 -6.67 -10.99
N LEU A 129 -2.62 -6.74 -9.65
CA LEU A 129 -2.31 -5.59 -8.79
C LEU A 129 -0.82 -5.27 -8.76
N LEU A 130 0.07 -6.28 -8.80
CA LEU A 130 1.51 -6.03 -8.89
C LEU A 130 1.90 -5.34 -10.21
N LEU A 131 1.23 -5.70 -11.31
CA LEU A 131 1.41 -5.03 -12.60
C LEU A 131 0.87 -3.59 -12.55
N GLU A 132 -0.28 -3.37 -11.93
CA GLU A 132 -0.86 -2.02 -11.77
C GLU A 132 0.00 -1.11 -10.88
N MET A 133 0.65 -1.69 -9.87
CA MET A 133 1.61 -0.98 -9.03
C MET A 133 3.00 -0.84 -9.67
N ASP A 134 3.21 -1.29 -10.90
CA ASP A 134 4.52 -1.32 -11.60
C ASP A 134 5.65 -1.92 -10.73
N ILE A 135 5.26 -2.84 -9.84
CA ILE A 135 6.18 -3.62 -9.01
C ILE A 135 6.69 -4.80 -9.85
N GLY A 136 6.07 -5.11 -10.99
CA GLY A 136 6.33 -6.35 -11.75
C GLY A 136 7.53 -6.39 -12.70
N GLU A 137 7.98 -5.28 -13.30
CA GLU A 137 8.99 -5.37 -14.39
C GLU A 137 10.46 -5.45 -13.93
N ASP A 138 10.82 -4.89 -12.77
CA ASP A 138 12.14 -5.13 -12.13
C ASP A 138 12.15 -6.38 -11.25
N VAL A 139 11.00 -7.06 -11.14
CA VAL A 139 10.83 -8.30 -10.37
C VAL A 139 11.07 -9.50 -11.30
N ASN A 140 12.34 -9.66 -11.69
CA ASN A 140 12.86 -10.88 -12.32
C ASN A 140 12.49 -12.11 -11.46
N GLU A 141 12.42 -13.31 -12.03
CA GLU A 141 11.92 -14.56 -11.40
C GLU A 141 12.49 -14.89 -9.99
N ARG A 142 13.63 -14.29 -9.60
CA ARG A 142 14.19 -14.35 -8.23
C ARG A 142 13.55 -13.39 -7.25
N VAL A 143 13.20 -12.18 -7.67
CA VAL A 143 12.56 -11.18 -6.83
C VAL A 143 11.08 -11.49 -6.68
N THR A 144 10.42 -12.22 -7.59
CA THR A 144 9.04 -12.65 -7.33
C THR A 144 9.02 -13.64 -6.17
N HIS A 145 9.99 -14.56 -6.11
CA HIS A 145 10.16 -15.46 -4.98
C HIS A 145 10.68 -14.72 -3.74
N GLU A 146 11.66 -13.80 -3.83
CA GLU A 146 12.16 -13.03 -2.68
C GLU A 146 11.19 -11.94 -2.21
N PHE A 147 10.33 -11.39 -3.06
CA PHE A 147 9.27 -10.42 -2.71
C PHE A 147 8.05 -11.15 -2.18
N LEU A 148 7.68 -12.31 -2.73
CA LEU A 148 6.67 -13.16 -2.10
C LEU A 148 7.19 -13.71 -0.78
N GLU A 149 8.46 -14.12 -0.71
CA GLU A 149 9.12 -14.50 0.54
C GLU A 149 9.32 -13.30 1.45
N ALA A 150 9.56 -12.08 0.98
CA ALA A 150 9.71 -10.90 1.83
C ALA A 150 8.34 -10.39 2.27
N VAL A 151 7.31 -10.46 1.45
CA VAL A 151 5.92 -10.22 1.87
C VAL A 151 5.55 -11.31 2.87
N GLN A 152 5.78 -12.58 2.57
CA GLN A 152 5.53 -13.69 3.49
C GLN A 152 6.41 -13.65 4.75
N ALA A 153 7.66 -13.18 4.69
CA ALA A 153 8.60 -13.07 5.82
C ALA A 153 8.47 -11.75 6.56
N PHE A 154 7.85 -10.73 5.97
CA PHE A 154 7.39 -9.57 6.69
C PHE A 154 6.13 -9.92 7.50
N PHE A 155 5.36 -10.90 7.03
CA PHE A 155 4.25 -11.49 7.76
C PHE A 155 4.64 -12.78 8.54
N ASN A 156 5.87 -13.30 8.45
CA ASN A 156 6.36 -14.45 9.25
C ASN A 156 7.33 -14.02 10.33
#